data_AF-A0A3B1K777-F1
#
_entry.id   AF-A0A3B1K777-F1
#
_cell.length_a   1.000
_cell.length_b   1.000
_cell.length_c   1.000
_cell.angle_alpha   90.00
_cell.angle_beta   90.00
_cell.angle_gamma   90.00
#
_symmetry.space_group_name_H-M   'P 1'
#
loop_
_entity.id
_entity.type
_entity.pdbx_description
1 polymer ?
#
loop_
_entity_poly.entity_id
_entity_poly.type
_entity_poly.pdbx_seq_one_letter_code
_entity_poly.pdbx_strand_id
1 'polypeptide(L)'
;MSAKRRCGDQSAGKCGKKEKRAEPAVINPDLQNPRIRTAVELDCEPFLHCKISNFVQNQSFVQGLQEELLQLNFNSKSNDLYKFLQVL
;
A
#
# COMPACT_ATOMS: atom_id res chain seq x y z
N MET A 1 -36.50 11.16 53.15
CA MET A 1 -36.94 10.13 52.18
C MET A 1 -37.14 10.81 50.83
N SER A 2 -36.10 10.90 50.00
CA SER A 2 -36.16 11.61 48.70
C SER A 2 -36.03 10.61 47.57
N ALA A 3 -37.06 10.49 46.74
CA ALA A 3 -37.07 9.60 45.58
C ALA A 3 -37.74 10.27 44.38
N LYS A 4 -36.95 10.67 43.39
CA LYS A 4 -37.19 10.39 41.95
C LYS A 4 -35.98 10.89 41.15
N ARG A 5 -35.12 9.95 40.73
CA ARG A 5 -34.09 10.21 39.70
C ARG A 5 -34.80 10.22 38.35
N ARG A 6 -34.69 11.32 37.58
CA ARG A 6 -35.03 11.34 36.14
C ARG A 6 -33.77 10.92 35.38
N CYS A 7 -33.90 9.86 34.60
CA CYS A 7 -32.87 9.39 33.67
C CYS A 7 -32.95 10.23 32.40
N GLY A 8 -31.81 10.73 31.92
CA GLY A 8 -31.71 11.50 30.68
C GLY A 8 -31.62 10.59 29.45
N ASP A 9 -32.36 10.94 28.41
CA ASP A 9 -32.30 10.33 27.09
C ASP A 9 -30.90 10.49 26.49
N GLN A 10 -30.23 9.37 26.21
CA GLN A 10 -28.98 9.35 25.47
C GLN A 10 -29.28 9.26 23.98
N SER A 11 -29.09 10.39 23.29
CA SER A 11 -28.85 10.44 21.85
C SER A 11 -27.55 9.71 21.52
N ALA A 12 -27.56 8.81 20.53
CA ALA A 12 -26.49 8.65 19.53
C ALA A 12 -26.75 7.44 18.62
N GLY A 13 -27.71 7.55 17.70
CA GLY A 13 -27.90 6.61 16.60
C GLY A 13 -27.44 7.22 15.28
N LYS A 14 -26.16 7.56 15.14
CA LYS A 14 -25.58 7.88 13.81
C LYS A 14 -24.61 6.77 13.43
N CYS A 15 -25.13 5.91 12.55
CA CYS A 15 -24.43 4.93 11.75
C CYS A 15 -23.10 5.52 11.28
N GLY A 16 -22.00 5.02 11.84
CA GLY A 16 -20.67 5.33 11.36
C GLY A 16 -20.63 4.96 9.88
N LYS A 17 -20.43 5.96 9.02
CA LYS A 17 -19.82 5.72 7.72
C LYS A 17 -18.55 4.94 8.03
N LYS A 18 -18.59 3.63 7.78
CA LYS A 18 -17.38 2.81 7.70
C LYS A 18 -16.62 3.39 6.52
N GLU A 19 -15.81 4.39 6.81
CA GLU A 19 -14.68 4.76 5.99
C GLU A 19 -13.99 3.45 5.70
N LYS A 20 -14.10 2.98 4.45
CA LYS A 20 -13.32 1.85 3.96
C LYS A 20 -11.89 2.36 3.98
N ARG A 21 -11.27 2.29 5.15
CA ARG A 21 -9.89 2.62 5.37
C ARG A 21 -9.14 1.68 4.43
N ALA A 22 -8.62 2.24 3.34
CA ALA A 22 -7.79 1.50 2.40
C ALA A 22 -6.75 0.75 3.25
N GLU A 23 -6.71 -0.56 3.08
CA GLU A 23 -5.80 -1.38 3.86
C GLU A 23 -4.38 -0.89 3.55
N PRO A 24 -3.58 -0.51 4.58
CA PRO A 24 -2.27 0.05 4.34
C PRO A 24 -1.40 -0.98 3.62
N ALA A 25 -0.72 -0.56 2.56
CA ALA A 25 0.28 -1.41 1.95
C ALA A 25 1.42 -1.66 2.94
N VAL A 26 1.66 -2.93 3.23
CA VAL A 26 2.81 -3.36 4.03
C VAL A 26 3.82 -3.98 3.07
N ILE A 27 5.05 -3.45 3.10
CA ILE A 27 6.19 -4.08 2.42
C ILE A 27 6.37 -5.46 3.04
N ASN A 28 6.60 -6.46 2.18
CA ASN A 28 6.62 -7.87 2.55
C ASN A 28 7.28 -8.10 3.95
N PRO A 29 6.49 -8.39 5.00
CA PRO A 29 6.98 -8.61 6.36
C PRO A 29 8.00 -9.74 6.45
N ASP A 30 8.03 -10.66 5.48
CA ASP A 30 9.02 -11.73 5.44
C ASP A 30 10.45 -11.20 5.27
N LEU A 31 10.63 -9.99 4.71
CA LEU A 31 11.92 -9.30 4.65
C LEU A 31 12.43 -8.88 6.03
N GLN A 32 11.53 -8.68 6.99
CA GLN A 32 11.87 -8.32 8.37
C GLN A 32 12.29 -9.55 9.17
N ASN A 33 11.99 -10.75 8.67
CA ASN A 33 12.40 -12.00 9.29
C ASN A 33 13.71 -12.50 8.67
N PRO A 34 14.85 -12.41 9.37
CA PRO A 34 16.17 -12.79 8.84
C PRO A 34 16.28 -14.28 8.48
N ARG A 35 15.26 -15.09 8.81
CA ARG A 35 15.18 -16.52 8.53
C ARG A 35 14.53 -16.84 7.18
N ILE A 36 13.80 -15.90 6.56
CA ILE A 36 13.07 -16.12 5.30
C ILE A 36 13.87 -15.51 4.15
N ARG A 37 14.91 -16.21 3.71
CA ARG A 37 15.72 -15.81 2.54
C ARG A 37 15.10 -16.20 1.20
N THR A 38 13.95 -16.88 1.20
CA THR A 38 13.32 -17.40 -0.02
C THR A 38 12.61 -16.33 -0.86
N ALA A 39 12.26 -15.19 -0.25
CA ALA A 39 11.63 -14.08 -0.97
C ALA A 39 12.65 -13.15 -1.67
N VAL A 40 13.94 -13.28 -1.34
CA VAL A 40 15.02 -12.37 -1.76
C VAL A 40 16.12 -13.15 -2.46
N GLU A 41 16.33 -12.85 -3.73
CA GLU A 41 17.43 -13.40 -4.52
C GLU A 41 18.54 -12.35 -4.60
N LEU A 42 19.73 -12.69 -4.13
CA LEU A 42 20.93 -11.86 -4.18
C LEU A 42 21.91 -12.49 -5.16
N ASP A 43 22.37 -11.71 -6.14
CA ASP A 43 23.34 -12.14 -7.15
C ASP A 43 24.46 -11.10 -7.25
N CYS A 44 25.69 -11.57 -7.43
CA CYS A 44 26.90 -10.77 -7.39
C CYS A 44 27.52 -10.55 -8.78
N GLU A 45 27.04 -11.25 -9.82
CA GLU A 45 27.58 -11.15 -11.17
C GLU A 45 26.56 -10.56 -12.16
N PRO A 46 26.97 -9.68 -13.10
CA PRO A 46 28.27 -9.01 -13.23
C PRO A 46 28.52 -7.90 -12.19
N PHE A 47 27.51 -7.56 -11.37
CA PHE A 47 27.61 -6.67 -10.22
C PHE A 47 26.53 -7.06 -9.19
N LEU A 48 26.72 -6.64 -7.94
CA LEU A 48 25.79 -6.92 -6.85
C LEU A 48 24.40 -6.34 -7.15
N HIS A 49 23.42 -7.22 -7.27
CA HIS A 49 22.01 -6.88 -7.43
C HIS A 49 21.12 -7.81 -6.62
N CYS A 50 19.91 -7.34 -6.33
CA CYS A 50 18.96 -8.07 -5.50
C CYS A 50 17.57 -7.99 -6.14
N LYS A 51 16.84 -9.11 -6.11
CA LYS A 51 15.46 -9.23 -6.57
C LYS A 51 14.59 -9.66 -5.41
N ILE A 52 13.59 -8.84 -5.10
CA ILE A 52 12.61 -9.14 -4.06
C ILE A 52 11.30 -9.52 -4.72
N SER A 53 10.89 -10.78 -4.52
CA SER A 53 9.59 -11.26 -4.96
C SER A 53 8.50 -10.82 -3.99
N ASN A 54 7.29 -10.58 -4.52
CA ASN A 54 6.11 -10.20 -3.73
C ASN A 54 6.37 -9.00 -2.80
N PHE A 55 7.08 -7.98 -3.29
CA PHE A 55 7.49 -6.82 -2.49
C PHE A 55 6.32 -6.16 -1.74
N VAL A 56 5.17 -6.05 -2.39
CA VAL A 56 3.91 -5.65 -1.76
C VAL A 56 3.01 -6.88 -1.70
N GLN A 57 2.61 -7.29 -0.50
CA GLN A 57 1.74 -8.46 -0.33
C GLN A 57 0.28 -8.19 -0.71
N ASN A 58 -0.17 -6.95 -0.52
CA ASN A 58 -1.56 -6.58 -0.79
C ASN A 58 -1.81 -6.36 -2.29
N GLN A 59 -2.38 -7.37 -2.96
CA GLN A 59 -2.69 -7.29 -4.38
C GLN A 59 -3.74 -6.23 -4.73
N SER A 60 -4.74 -6.03 -3.86
CA SER A 60 -5.77 -4.99 -4.06
C SER A 60 -5.14 -3.60 -4.06
N PHE A 61 -4.13 -3.39 -3.21
CA PHE A 61 -3.37 -2.14 -3.22
C PHE A 61 -2.53 -1.98 -4.49
N VAL A 62 -1.87 -3.05 -4.96
CA VAL A 62 -1.08 -3.00 -6.22
C VAL A 62 -1.97 -2.65 -7.40
N GLN A 63 -3.18 -3.21 -7.46
CA GLN A 63 -4.17 -2.87 -8.50
C GLN A 63 -4.59 -1.40 -8.42
N GLY A 64 -4.94 -0.90 -7.23
CA GLY A 64 -5.26 0.52 -7.04
C GLY A 64 -4.11 1.44 -7.46
N LEU A 65 -2.87 1.11 -7.04
CA LEU A 65 -1.69 1.86 -7.42
C LEU A 65 -1.45 1.84 -8.94
N GLN A 66 -1.67 0.70 -9.60
CA GLN A 66 -1.56 0.58 -11.05
C GLN A 66 -2.58 1.48 -11.76
N GLU A 67 -3.85 1.46 -11.32
CA GLU A 67 -4.90 2.31 -11.88
C GLU A 67 -4.56 3.79 -11.70
N GLU A 68 -4.10 4.19 -10.52
CA GLU A 68 -3.68 5.56 -10.24
C GLU A 68 -2.49 5.98 -11.13
N LEU A 69 -1.46 5.14 -11.27
CA LEU A 69 -0.30 5.44 -12.12
C LEU A 69 -0.67 5.56 -13.60
N LEU A 70 -1.61 4.73 -14.09
CA LEU A 70 -2.08 4.78 -15.47
C LEU A 70 -2.92 6.02 -15.79
N GLN A 71 -3.54 6.64 -14.77
CA GLN A 71 -4.28 7.90 -14.93
C GLN A 71 -3.37 9.13 -14.99
N LEU A 72 -2.08 8.99 -14.68
CA LEU A 72 -1.13 10.10 -14.75
C LEU A 72 -0.76 10.45 -16.18
N ASN A 73 -0.30 11.68 -16.37
CA ASN A 73 0.14 12.14 -17.68
C ASN A 73 1.54 11.62 -17.98
N PHE A 74 1.61 10.72 -18.95
CA PHE A 74 2.86 10.17 -19.46
C PHE A 74 3.44 11.07 -20.55
N ASN A 75 4.68 11.50 -20.34
CA ASN A 75 5.42 12.33 -21.29
C ASN A 75 6.53 11.51 -21.94
N SER A 76 6.66 11.62 -23.27
CA SER A 76 7.71 10.93 -24.00
C SER A 76 9.07 11.56 -23.73
N LYS A 77 10.03 10.74 -23.28
CA LYS A 77 11.43 11.09 -23.18
C LYS A 77 12.22 10.24 -24.15
N SER A 78 12.95 10.90 -25.05
CA SER A 78 13.81 10.26 -26.04
C SER A 78 15.13 11.02 -26.08
N ASN A 79 16.23 10.30 -25.91
CA ASN A 79 17.57 10.77 -26.17
C ASN A 79 18.40 9.63 -26.79
N ASP A 80 19.70 9.84 -26.97
CA ASP A 80 20.59 8.84 -27.57
C ASP A 80 20.70 7.55 -26.74
N LEU A 81 20.41 7.60 -25.44
CA LEU A 81 20.54 6.49 -24.50
C LEU A 81 19.24 5.71 -24.27
N TYR A 82 18.08 6.37 -24.38
CA TYR A 82 16.81 5.79 -24.00
C TYR A 82 15.62 6.41 -24.73
N LYS A 83 14.54 5.64 -24.79
CA LYS A 83 13.23 6.08 -25.27
C LYS A 83 12.12 5.44 -24.45
N PHE A 84 11.47 6.21 -23.58
CA PHE A 84 10.40 5.73 -22.71
C PHE A 84 9.39 6.83 -22.35
N LEU A 85 8.28 6.43 -21.73
CA LEU A 85 7.27 7.34 -21.19
C LEU A 85 7.50 7.54 -19.69
N GLN A 86 7.66 8.78 -19.25
CA GLN A 86 7.83 9.11 -17.84
C GLN A 86 6.61 9.90 -17.33
N VAL A 87 6.14 9.54 -16.14
CA VAL A 87 5.22 10.38 -15.37
C VAL A 87 5.97 11.65 -14.94
N LEU A 88 5.38 12.82 -15.20
CA LEU A 88 6.00 14.14 -15.03
C LEU A 88 5.36 14.90 -13.86
#